data_AF-A0A972TSP4-F1
#
_entry.id   AF-A0A972TSP4-F1
#
_cell.length_a   1.000
_cell.length_b   1.000
_cell.length_c   1.000
_cell.angle_alpha   90.00
_cell.angle_beta   90.00
_cell.angle_gamma   90.00
#
_symmetry.space_group_name_H-M   'P 1'
#
loop_
_entity.id
_entity.type
_entity.pdbx_description
1 polymer ?
#
loop_
_entity_poly.entity_id
_entity_poly.type
_entity_poly.pdbx_seq_one_letter_code
_entity_poly.pdbx_strand_id
1 'polypeptide(L)'
;MRCKKIEKWLSDSLDGELSKKKIQVLEEHIKKCASCRSYAKVMENIHEESKSLKMPVVSPAYWEDFSSRLKTKVSSFQPAEKRVGSLFVRWKWVWAGAVSICVIVVGLLLFLTRDEIPEEVYVFSFESSFSEIYQEIESDHELENLFNSLILASIGEILEDSEWLVSPDFYEDSFLWENFTEEEMKYLESEIKKDNKL
;
A
#
# COMPACT_ATOMS: atom_id res chain seq x y z
N MET A 1 -8.49 -15.57 -23.28
CA MET A 1 -8.04 -14.41 -22.48
C MET A 1 -8.87 -14.17 -21.22
N ARG A 2 -10.18 -14.48 -21.17
CA ARG A 2 -11.00 -14.34 -19.94
C ARG A 2 -10.76 -15.42 -18.85
N CYS A 3 -9.86 -16.38 -19.08
CA CYS A 3 -9.66 -17.52 -18.18
C CYS A 3 -9.15 -17.09 -16.80
N LYS A 4 -8.24 -16.09 -16.74
CA LYS A 4 -7.68 -15.58 -15.48
C LYS A 4 -8.76 -14.97 -14.57
N LYS A 5 -9.67 -14.18 -15.14
CA LYS A 5 -10.83 -13.61 -14.43
C LYS A 5 -11.77 -14.71 -13.92
N ILE A 6 -11.96 -15.76 -14.72
CA ILE A 6 -12.77 -16.93 -14.35
C ILE A 6 -12.13 -17.75 -13.23
N GLU A 7 -10.80 -17.92 -13.22
CA GLU A 7 -10.07 -18.57 -12.14
C GLU A 7 -10.20 -17.80 -10.82
N LYS A 8 -10.15 -16.47 -10.87
CA LYS A 8 -10.41 -15.61 -9.70
C LYS A 8 -11.85 -15.79 -9.19
N TRP A 9 -12.83 -15.66 -10.08
CA TRP A 9 -14.25 -15.85 -9.72
C TRP A 9 -14.53 -17.24 -9.16
N LEU A 10 -13.80 -18.27 -9.60
CA LEU A 10 -13.93 -19.60 -9.04
C LEU A 10 -13.46 -19.65 -7.58
N SER A 11 -12.37 -18.97 -7.23
CA SER A 11 -11.94 -18.83 -5.83
C SER A 11 -13.02 -18.09 -5.02
N ASP A 12 -13.44 -16.91 -5.48
CA ASP A 12 -14.46 -16.08 -4.82
C ASP A 12 -15.79 -16.86 -4.63
N SER A 13 -16.10 -17.79 -5.55
CA SER A 13 -17.29 -18.64 -5.44
C SER A 13 -17.19 -19.71 -4.35
N LEU A 14 -15.99 -20.24 -4.08
CA LEU A 14 -15.75 -21.20 -3.00
C LEU A 14 -15.81 -20.53 -1.62
N ASP A 15 -15.45 -19.25 -1.56
CA ASP A 15 -15.52 -18.41 -0.36
C ASP A 15 -16.94 -17.84 -0.12
N GLY A 16 -17.84 -17.99 -1.09
CA GLY A 16 -19.23 -17.52 -1.00
C GLY A 16 -19.42 -16.02 -1.28
N GLU A 17 -18.41 -15.36 -1.85
CA GLU A 17 -18.38 -13.91 -2.10
C GLU A 17 -18.89 -13.54 -3.51
N LEU A 18 -19.15 -14.52 -4.38
CA LEU A 18 -19.55 -14.29 -5.76
C LEU A 18 -21.07 -14.10 -5.94
N SER A 19 -21.48 -13.06 -6.68
CA SER A 19 -22.91 -12.79 -6.96
C SER A 19 -23.54 -13.80 -7.91
N LYS A 20 -24.86 -14.03 -7.79
CA LYS A 20 -25.61 -15.03 -8.59
C LYS A 20 -25.45 -14.86 -10.11
N LYS A 21 -25.37 -13.60 -10.61
CA LYS A 21 -25.16 -13.32 -12.03
C LYS A 21 -23.78 -13.78 -12.50
N LYS A 22 -22.74 -13.53 -11.70
CA LYS A 22 -21.37 -13.94 -12.02
C LYS A 22 -21.18 -15.45 -11.94
N ILE A 23 -21.86 -16.12 -11.01
CA ILE A 23 -21.89 -17.59 -10.92
C ILE A 23 -22.39 -18.21 -12.23
N GLN A 24 -23.47 -17.68 -12.83
CA GLN A 24 -23.99 -18.20 -14.10
C GLN A 24 -22.96 -18.07 -15.24
N VAL A 25 -22.30 -16.92 -15.35
CA VAL A 25 -21.26 -16.68 -16.35
C VAL A 25 -20.05 -17.60 -16.14
N LEU A 26 -19.66 -17.80 -14.87
CA LEU A 26 -18.60 -18.72 -14.47
C LEU A 26 -18.90 -20.15 -14.91
N GLU A 27 -20.09 -20.66 -14.59
CA GLU A 27 -20.53 -22.01 -14.97
C GLU A 27 -20.57 -22.20 -16.49
N GLU A 28 -21.08 -21.22 -17.23
CA GLU A 28 -21.09 -21.27 -18.69
C GLU A 28 -19.68 -21.32 -19.29
N HIS A 29 -18.74 -20.58 -18.71
CA HIS A 29 -17.36 -20.59 -19.15
C HIS A 29 -16.68 -21.95 -18.89
N ILE A 30 -16.85 -22.51 -17.68
CA ILE A 30 -16.30 -23.82 -17.30
C ILE A 30 -16.84 -24.94 -18.22
N LYS A 31 -18.10 -24.85 -18.65
CA LYS A 31 -18.69 -25.79 -19.62
C LYS A 31 -17.99 -25.72 -20.98
N LYS A 32 -17.55 -24.55 -21.42
CA LYS A 32 -16.96 -24.35 -22.77
C LYS A 32 -15.43 -24.43 -22.80
N CYS A 33 -14.75 -24.14 -21.69
CA CYS A 33 -13.30 -24.06 -21.62
C CYS A 33 -12.68 -25.26 -20.89
N ALA A 34 -11.85 -26.03 -21.59
CA ALA A 34 -11.20 -27.21 -21.01
C ALA A 34 -10.21 -26.88 -19.88
N SER A 35 -9.43 -25.79 -20.01
CA SER A 35 -8.44 -25.40 -18.99
C SER A 35 -9.09 -24.96 -17.68
N CYS A 36 -10.14 -24.12 -17.77
CA CYS A 36 -10.89 -23.70 -16.59
C CYS A 36 -11.65 -24.87 -15.95
N ARG A 37 -12.09 -25.85 -16.74
CA ARG A 37 -12.68 -27.09 -16.21
C ARG A 37 -11.68 -27.94 -15.43
N SER A 38 -10.45 -28.10 -15.94
CA SER A 38 -9.41 -28.81 -15.19
C SER A 38 -9.05 -28.07 -13.89
N TYR A 39 -8.95 -26.74 -13.95
CA TYR A 39 -8.67 -25.93 -12.78
C TYR A 39 -9.78 -26.03 -11.72
N ALA A 40 -11.05 -25.95 -12.14
CA ALA A 40 -12.20 -26.14 -11.25
C ALA A 40 -12.15 -27.47 -10.48
N LYS A 41 -11.81 -28.55 -11.18
CA LYS A 41 -11.69 -29.87 -10.56
C LYS A 41 -10.57 -29.94 -9.52
N VAL A 42 -9.44 -29.27 -9.77
CA VAL A 42 -8.34 -29.20 -8.81
C VAL A 42 -8.77 -28.43 -7.56
N MET A 43 -9.43 -27.28 -7.73
CA MET A 43 -9.90 -26.46 -6.61
C MET A 43 -10.97 -27.20 -5.78
N GLU A 44 -11.90 -27.89 -6.42
CA GLU A 44 -12.91 -28.71 -5.73
C GLU A 44 -12.28 -29.84 -4.93
N ASN A 45 -11.28 -30.54 -5.48
CA ASN A 45 -10.54 -31.58 -4.75
C ASN A 45 -9.83 -31.02 -3.52
N ILE A 46 -9.11 -29.89 -3.65
CA ILE A 46 -8.43 -29.23 -2.53
C ILE A 46 -9.45 -28.83 -1.45
N HIS A 47 -10.59 -28.28 -1.87
CA HIS A 47 -11.64 -27.86 -0.96
C HIS A 47 -12.22 -29.03 -0.17
N GLU A 48 -12.53 -30.16 -0.82
CA GLU A 48 -13.03 -31.37 -0.15
C GLU A 48 -11.97 -32.02 0.76
N GLU A 49 -10.71 -32.08 0.32
CA GLU A 49 -9.62 -32.56 1.17
C GLU A 49 -9.46 -31.67 2.41
N SER A 50 -9.57 -30.35 2.25
CA SER A 50 -9.48 -29.40 3.37
C SER A 50 -10.59 -29.61 4.40
N LYS A 51 -11.82 -29.91 3.97
CA LYS A 51 -12.94 -30.24 4.88
C LYS A 51 -12.71 -31.54 5.64
N SER A 52 -11.99 -32.48 5.04
CA SER A 52 -11.69 -33.77 5.66
C SER A 52 -10.61 -33.68 6.75
N LEU A 53 -9.87 -32.56 6.80
CA LEU A 53 -8.88 -32.32 7.84
C LEU A 53 -9.58 -32.16 9.19
N LYS A 54 -9.28 -33.09 10.11
CA LYS A 54 -9.71 -32.97 11.50
C LYS A 54 -9.06 -31.74 12.11
N MET A 55 -9.86 -30.72 12.42
CA MET A 55 -9.38 -29.60 13.22
C MET A 55 -8.95 -30.13 14.60
N PRO A 56 -7.72 -29.85 15.04
CA PRO A 56 -7.30 -30.20 16.39
C PRO A 56 -8.15 -29.39 17.37
N VAL A 57 -8.85 -30.08 18.26
CA VAL A 57 -9.54 -29.44 19.37
C VAL A 57 -8.47 -28.98 20.35
N VAL A 58 -8.17 -27.67 20.33
CA VAL A 58 -7.26 -27.04 21.28
C VAL A 58 -7.95 -26.90 22.63
N SER A 59 -7.23 -27.22 23.71
CA SER A 59 -7.78 -27.10 25.06
C SER A 59 -7.91 -25.61 25.46
N PRO A 60 -8.87 -25.25 26.33
CA PRO A 60 -8.97 -23.88 26.85
C PRO A 60 -7.67 -23.39 27.53
N ALA A 61 -6.93 -24.28 28.20
CA ALA A 61 -5.66 -23.97 28.84
C ALA A 61 -4.56 -23.54 27.85
N TYR A 62 -4.60 -24.03 26.60
CA TYR A 62 -3.68 -23.58 25.56
C TYR A 62 -3.86 -22.10 25.23
N TRP A 63 -5.10 -21.59 25.22
CA TRP A 63 -5.39 -20.18 24.97
C TRP A 63 -4.90 -19.27 26.09
N GLU A 64 -5.00 -19.73 27.34
CA GLU A 64 -4.45 -19.01 28.48
C GLU A 64 -2.91 -18.90 28.40
N ASP A 65 -2.22 -20.00 28.10
CA ASP A 65 -0.76 -19.99 27.91
C ASP A 65 -0.34 -19.09 26.74
N PHE A 66 -1.04 -19.21 25.61
CA PHE A 66 -0.78 -18.40 24.42
C PHE A 66 -0.93 -16.91 24.70
N SER A 67 -2.03 -16.51 25.35
CA SER A 67 -2.30 -15.11 25.68
C SER A 67 -1.28 -14.54 26.67
N SER A 68 -0.86 -15.35 27.65
CA SER A 68 0.19 -14.99 28.60
C SER A 68 1.52 -14.74 27.89
N ARG A 69 1.96 -15.66 27.02
CA ARG A 69 3.19 -15.54 26.23
C ARG A 69 3.17 -14.33 25.31
N LEU A 70 2.03 -14.06 24.68
CA LEU A 70 1.85 -12.89 23.81
C LEU A 70 1.95 -11.59 24.60
N LYS A 71 1.29 -11.51 25.77
CA LYS A 71 1.35 -10.35 26.66
C LYS A 71 2.79 -10.08 27.13
N THR A 72 3.54 -11.11 27.54
CA THR A 72 4.95 -10.98 27.93
C THR A 72 5.79 -10.46 26.78
N LYS A 73 5.59 -10.98 25.56
CA LYS A 73 6.36 -10.56 24.38
C LYS A 73 6.08 -9.10 24.04
N VAL A 74 4.81 -8.68 24.03
CA VAL A 74 4.43 -7.28 23.76
C VAL A 74 4.94 -6.34 24.86
N SER A 75 4.86 -6.72 26.14
CA SER A 75 5.37 -5.89 27.24
C SER A 75 6.90 -5.78 27.28
N SER A 76 7.62 -6.77 26.72
CA SER A 76 9.08 -6.71 26.59
C SER A 76 9.56 -5.75 25.50
N PHE A 77 8.69 -5.35 24.58
CA PHE A 77 8.92 -4.22 23.68
C PHE A 77 8.62 -2.91 24.41
N GLN A 78 9.46 -2.51 25.36
CA GLN A 78 9.49 -1.12 25.80
C GLN A 78 10.38 -0.31 24.85
N PRO A 79 9.94 0.88 24.37
CA PRO A 79 10.83 1.80 23.69
C PRO A 79 11.92 2.17 24.69
N ALA A 80 13.19 1.94 24.34
CA ALA A 80 14.32 2.26 25.21
C ALA A 80 14.27 3.75 25.60
N GLU A 81 13.84 4.04 26.82
CA GLU A 81 14.02 5.37 27.41
C GLU A 81 15.53 5.63 27.50
N LYS A 82 16.04 6.42 26.56
CA LYS A 82 17.42 6.84 26.52
C LYS A 82 17.69 7.72 27.75
N ARG A 83 18.24 7.12 28.81
CA ARG A 83 18.88 7.85 29.91
C ARG A 83 20.13 8.56 29.39
N VAL A 84 19.99 9.78 28.90
CA VAL A 84 21.13 10.63 28.54
C VAL A 84 21.68 11.23 29.83
N GLY A 85 22.66 10.55 30.42
CA GLY A 85 23.31 10.97 31.66
C GLY A 85 24.10 12.28 31.52
N SER A 86 24.11 13.02 32.64
CA SER A 86 24.90 14.17 33.16
C SER A 86 26.27 14.58 32.55
N LEU A 87 26.75 14.00 31.44
CA LEU A 87 28.02 14.36 30.81
C LEU A 87 27.93 15.58 29.87
N PHE A 88 26.73 16.01 29.49
CA PHE A 88 26.53 17.13 28.56
C PHE A 88 26.80 18.53 29.15
N VAL A 89 26.82 18.70 30.48
CA VAL A 89 26.95 20.04 31.08
C VAL A 89 28.41 20.53 31.06
N ARG A 90 29.40 19.65 31.21
CA ARG A 90 30.83 20.02 31.21
C ARG A 90 31.44 20.17 29.82
N TRP A 91 30.78 19.70 28.74
CA TRP A 91 31.31 19.76 27.37
C TRP A 91 30.88 21.02 26.59
N LYS A 92 29.83 21.75 27.05
CA LYS A 92 29.24 22.89 26.34
C LYS A 92 30.14 24.13 26.19
N TRP A 93 31.17 24.28 27.01
CA TRP A 93 32.05 25.46 26.97
C TRP A 93 33.31 25.29 26.11
N VAL A 94 33.66 24.05 25.76
CA VAL A 94 34.82 23.77 24.89
C VAL A 94 34.44 23.76 23.41
N TRP A 95 33.20 23.40 23.06
CA TRP A 95 32.72 23.38 21.67
C TRP A 95 32.19 24.72 21.15
N ALA A 96 31.89 25.70 22.00
CA ALA A 96 31.35 26.98 21.54
C ALA A 96 32.34 27.75 20.62
N GLY A 97 33.65 27.61 20.84
CA GLY A 97 34.69 28.21 19.98
C GLY A 97 34.95 27.44 18.69
N ALA A 98 34.93 26.11 18.73
CA ALA A 98 35.23 25.27 17.56
C ALA A 98 34.04 25.17 16.58
N VAL A 99 32.80 25.18 17.08
CA VAL A 99 31.59 25.10 16.24
C VAL A 99 31.44 26.35 15.36
N SER A 100 31.82 27.54 15.82
CA SER A 100 31.69 28.75 15.00
C SER A 100 32.57 28.70 13.75
N ILE A 101 33.81 28.21 13.87
CA ILE A 101 34.74 28.10 12.74
C ILE A 101 34.33 26.95 11.81
N CYS A 102 33.90 25.82 12.36
CA CYS A 102 33.42 24.70 11.55
C CYS A 102 32.12 25.03 10.82
N VAL A 103 31.18 25.78 11.40
CA VAL A 103 29.92 26.17 10.72
C VAL A 103 30.19 27.09 9.52
N ILE A 104 31.18 27.97 9.61
CA ILE A 104 31.54 28.84 8.49
C ILE A 104 32.19 28.01 7.37
N VAL A 105 33.15 27.15 7.70
CA VAL A 105 33.85 26.32 6.71
C VAL A 105 32.93 25.26 6.10
N VAL A 106 32.07 24.63 6.90
CA VAL A 106 31.07 23.67 6.45
C VAL A 106 29.95 24.36 5.68
N GLY A 107 29.51 25.56 6.08
CA GLY A 107 28.53 26.34 5.31
C GLY A 107 29.06 26.75 3.94
N LEU A 108 30.34 27.11 3.86
CA LEU A 108 31.00 27.47 2.60
C LEU A 108 31.25 26.24 1.72
N LEU A 109 31.58 25.09 2.33
CA LEU A 109 31.64 23.79 1.63
C LEU A 109 30.26 23.35 1.13
N LEU A 110 29.22 23.37 1.97
CA LEU A 110 27.85 22.99 1.60
C LEU A 110 27.24 23.92 0.54
N PHE A 111 27.63 25.20 0.54
CA PHE A 111 27.22 26.14 -0.51
C PHE A 111 27.89 25.82 -1.85
N LEU A 112 29.15 25.39 -1.83
CA LEU A 112 29.91 25.01 -3.02
C LEU A 112 29.61 23.58 -3.51
N THR A 113 29.19 22.68 -2.62
CA THR A 113 28.78 21.29 -2.92
C THR A 113 27.27 21.13 -2.91
N ARG A 114 26.52 22.20 -3.15
CA ARG A 114 25.07 22.15 -3.30
C ARG A 114 24.71 21.52 -4.64
N ASP A 115 25.03 20.24 -4.78
CA ASP A 115 24.26 19.33 -5.62
C ASP A 115 22.95 19.05 -4.91
N GLU A 116 21.91 18.88 -5.73
CA GLU A 116 20.52 18.69 -5.34
C GLU A 116 20.39 17.71 -4.16
N ILE A 117 19.70 18.15 -3.11
CA ILE A 117 19.47 17.36 -1.91
C ILE A 117 18.75 16.07 -2.35
N PRO A 118 19.24 14.87 -2.01
CA PRO A 118 18.51 13.65 -2.32
C PRO A 118 17.24 13.64 -1.46
N GLU A 119 16.10 13.57 -2.13
CA GLU A 119 14.79 13.46 -1.52
C GLU A 119 14.75 12.34 -0.47
N GLU A 120 14.00 12.61 0.59
CA GLU A 120 13.84 11.71 1.71
C GLU A 120 13.37 10.33 1.22
N VAL A 121 14.19 9.30 1.49
CA VAL A 121 13.88 7.91 1.16
C VAL A 121 12.66 7.48 1.98
N TYR A 122 11.48 7.65 1.39
CA TYR A 122 10.26 7.00 1.83
C TYR A 122 10.44 5.49 1.63
N VAL A 123 10.31 4.71 2.70
CA VAL A 123 10.43 3.23 2.68
C VAL A 123 9.32 2.56 1.83
N PHE A 124 8.36 3.36 1.34
CA PHE A 124 7.34 3.00 0.35
C PHE A 124 7.41 3.86 -0.92
N SER A 125 8.55 4.48 -1.24
CA SER A 125 8.76 5.16 -2.50
C SER A 125 9.12 4.12 -3.57
N PHE A 126 8.12 3.73 -4.36
CA PHE A 126 8.35 2.95 -5.58
C PHE A 126 9.06 3.77 -6.68
N GLU A 127 9.33 5.04 -6.44
CA GLU A 127 9.93 5.97 -7.40
C GLU A 127 11.30 5.49 -7.86
N SER A 128 12.12 4.99 -6.95
CA SER A 128 13.41 4.37 -7.29
C SER A 128 13.29 3.05 -8.06
N SER A 129 12.16 2.34 -7.90
CA SER A 129 11.90 1.08 -8.61
C SER A 129 11.29 1.31 -9.99
N PHE A 130 10.63 2.45 -10.19
CA PHE A 130 10.04 2.85 -11.46
C PHE A 130 10.90 3.84 -12.24
N SER A 131 11.94 4.44 -11.65
CA SER A 131 12.78 5.45 -12.35
C SER A 131 13.41 4.91 -13.63
N GLU A 132 13.92 3.69 -13.60
CA GLU A 132 14.48 3.01 -14.77
C GLU A 132 13.40 2.74 -15.84
N ILE A 133 12.19 2.42 -15.40
CA ILE A 133 11.02 2.21 -16.28
C ILE A 133 10.56 3.56 -16.88
N TYR A 134 10.53 4.63 -16.09
CA TYR A 134 10.17 5.97 -16.55
C TYR A 134 11.18 6.52 -17.57
N GLN A 135 12.47 6.31 -17.32
CA GLN A 135 13.53 6.76 -18.23
C GLN A 135 13.47 6.05 -19.59
N GLU A 136 13.17 4.75 -19.59
CA GLU A 136 13.00 3.98 -20.83
C GLU A 136 11.72 4.39 -21.57
N ILE A 137 10.61 4.58 -20.84
CA ILE A 137 9.34 5.04 -21.39
C ILE A 137 9.44 6.45 -21.98
N GLU A 138 10.11 7.39 -21.31
CA GLU A 138 10.29 8.76 -21.78
C GLU A 138 11.05 8.83 -23.11
N SER A 139 11.95 7.86 -23.34
CA SER A 139 12.73 7.78 -24.58
C SER A 139 11.96 7.20 -25.78
N ASP A 140 10.82 6.53 -25.54
CA ASP A 140 10.03 5.82 -26.57
C ASP A 140 8.53 6.07 -26.41
N HIS A 141 8.00 6.96 -27.25
CA HIS A 141 6.57 7.30 -27.28
C HIS A 141 5.62 6.13 -27.60
N GLU A 142 6.08 5.09 -28.31
CA GLU A 142 5.24 3.92 -28.59
C GLU A 142 5.10 3.06 -27.32
N LEU A 143 6.21 2.89 -26.60
CA LEU A 143 6.26 2.19 -25.33
C LEU A 143 5.44 2.91 -24.24
N GLU A 144 5.52 4.24 -24.21
CA GLU A 144 4.73 5.09 -23.32
C GLU A 144 3.22 4.86 -23.49
N ASN A 145 2.74 4.90 -24.73
CA ASN A 145 1.34 4.68 -25.03
C ASN A 145 0.89 3.26 -24.66
N LEU A 146 1.74 2.26 -24.89
CA LEU A 146 1.44 0.88 -24.52
C LEU A 146 1.37 0.70 -23.00
N PHE A 147 2.34 1.26 -22.27
CA PHE A 147 2.35 1.22 -20.81
C PHE A 147 1.11 1.88 -20.22
N ASN A 148 0.77 3.09 -20.66
CA ASN A 148 -0.42 3.81 -20.22
C ASN A 148 -1.71 3.01 -20.51
N SER A 149 -1.82 2.42 -21.70
CA SER A 149 -2.98 1.58 -22.04
C SER A 149 -3.12 0.37 -21.13
N LEU A 150 -2.01 -0.22 -20.70
CA LEU A 150 -1.98 -1.43 -19.88
C LEU A 150 -2.29 -1.12 -18.42
N ILE A 151 -1.81 0.00 -17.89
CA ILE A 151 -2.18 0.52 -16.57
C ILE A 151 -3.68 0.82 -16.52
N LEU A 152 -4.20 1.55 -17.50
CA LEU A 152 -5.63 1.88 -17.57
C LEU A 152 -6.51 0.63 -17.72
N ALA A 153 -6.08 -0.36 -18.51
CA ALA A 153 -6.78 -1.63 -18.63
C ALA A 153 -6.76 -2.43 -17.31
N SER A 154 -5.63 -2.44 -16.59
CA SER A 154 -5.51 -3.11 -15.30
C SER A 154 -6.37 -2.45 -14.22
N ILE A 155 -6.39 -1.11 -14.18
CA ILE A 155 -7.25 -0.35 -13.26
C ILE A 155 -8.72 -0.58 -13.63
N GLY A 156 -9.06 -0.53 -14.92
CA GLY A 156 -10.41 -0.80 -15.41
C GLY A 156 -10.89 -2.22 -15.06
N GLU A 157 -10.04 -3.24 -15.14
CA GLU A 157 -10.40 -4.61 -14.74
C GLU A 157 -10.68 -4.73 -13.24
N ILE A 158 -9.99 -3.94 -12.41
CA ILE A 158 -10.20 -3.89 -10.95
C ILE A 158 -11.49 -3.10 -10.61
N LEU A 159 -11.75 -2.01 -11.33
CA LEU A 159 -12.89 -1.12 -11.10
C LEU A 159 -14.17 -1.53 -11.82
N GLU A 160 -14.13 -2.51 -12.74
CA GLU A 160 -15.31 -3.04 -13.45
C GLU A 160 -16.42 -3.59 -12.51
N ASP A 161 -16.11 -3.78 -11.22
CA ASP A 161 -17.05 -4.23 -10.18
C ASP A 161 -17.37 -3.16 -9.13
N SER A 162 -16.83 -1.94 -9.23
CA SER A 162 -17.17 -0.83 -8.36
C SER A 162 -18.12 0.13 -9.10
N GLU A 163 -19.12 0.66 -8.40
CA GLU A 163 -20.11 1.64 -8.92
C GLU A 163 -19.50 2.98 -9.37
N TRP A 164 -18.17 3.09 -9.48
CA TRP A 164 -17.40 4.28 -9.82
C TRP A 164 -17.30 4.56 -11.33
N LEU A 165 -18.12 3.90 -12.16
CA LEU A 165 -18.07 3.98 -13.63
C LEU A 165 -18.85 5.16 -14.23
N VAL A 166 -19.14 6.17 -13.43
CA VAL A 166 -19.41 7.52 -13.92
C VAL A 166 -18.12 8.26 -13.61
N SER A 167 -17.48 8.91 -14.58
CA SER A 167 -16.37 9.82 -14.28
C SER A 167 -16.88 10.76 -13.19
N PRO A 168 -16.42 10.65 -11.93
CA PRO A 168 -16.80 11.64 -10.96
C PRO A 168 -16.06 12.85 -11.49
N ASP A 169 -16.77 13.80 -12.10
CA ASP A 169 -16.32 15.17 -12.06
C ASP A 169 -16.18 15.43 -10.56
N PHE A 170 -14.97 15.23 -10.04
CA PHE A 170 -14.65 15.25 -8.61
C PHE A 170 -15.06 16.60 -7.98
N TYR A 171 -15.24 17.61 -8.84
CA TYR A 171 -15.71 18.94 -8.53
C TYR A 171 -17.24 19.06 -8.39
N GLU A 172 -18.03 18.21 -9.05
CA GLU A 172 -19.50 18.25 -9.02
C GLU A 172 -20.14 17.25 -8.05
N ASP A 173 -19.36 16.38 -7.41
CA ASP A 173 -19.89 15.39 -6.47
C ASP A 173 -20.22 16.03 -5.10
N SER A 174 -21.41 16.62 -5.02
CA SER A 174 -21.96 17.23 -3.80
C SER A 174 -21.96 16.28 -2.59
N PHE A 175 -21.94 14.96 -2.80
CA PHE A 175 -21.96 13.97 -1.73
C PHE A 175 -20.63 13.89 -0.96
N LEU A 176 -19.50 14.17 -1.62
CA LEU A 176 -18.20 14.27 -0.96
C LEU A 176 -18.12 15.51 -0.07
N TRP A 177 -18.57 16.65 -0.58
CA TRP A 177 -18.52 17.92 0.13
C TRP A 177 -19.47 17.97 1.34
N GLU A 178 -20.62 17.30 1.28
CA GLU A 178 -21.59 17.23 2.39
C GLU A 178 -21.13 16.34 3.57
N ASN A 179 -20.17 15.44 3.34
CA ASN A 179 -19.71 14.49 4.36
C ASN A 179 -18.51 14.95 5.17
N PHE A 180 -17.85 16.03 4.76
CA PHE A 180 -16.75 16.61 5.55
C PHE A 180 -17.31 17.39 6.74
N THR A 181 -16.69 17.20 7.90
CA THR A 181 -17.01 18.06 9.05
C THR A 181 -16.44 19.47 8.84
N GLU A 182 -16.94 20.46 9.56
CA GLU A 182 -16.44 21.85 9.46
C GLU A 182 -14.94 21.95 9.76
N GLU A 183 -14.41 21.08 10.63
CA GLU A 183 -13.00 21.01 10.95
C GLU A 183 -12.15 20.49 9.79
N GLU A 184 -12.63 19.47 9.09
CA GLU A 184 -11.95 18.86 7.94
C GLU A 184 -11.93 19.81 6.73
N MET A 185 -13.04 20.52 6.51
CA MET A 185 -13.13 21.56 5.47
C MET A 185 -12.15 22.70 5.73
N LYS A 186 -12.03 23.13 6.99
CA LYS A 186 -11.09 24.20 7.38
C LYS A 186 -9.63 23.77 7.26
N TYR A 187 -9.35 22.49 7.51
CA TYR A 187 -8.02 21.92 7.30
C TYR A 187 -7.65 21.90 5.82
N LEU A 188 -8.54 21.43 4.95
CA LEU A 188 -8.35 21.43 3.50
C LEU A 188 -8.11 22.84 2.95
N GLU A 189 -8.90 23.82 3.38
CA GLU A 189 -8.72 25.22 2.97
C GLU A 189 -7.34 25.77 3.39
N SER A 190 -6.83 25.33 4.55
CA SER A 190 -5.53 25.77 5.05
C SER A 190 -4.34 25.21 4.25
N GLU A 191 -4.43 23.95 3.79
CA GLU A 191 -3.40 23.35 2.93
C GLU A 191 -3.48 23.91 1.49
N ILE A 192 -4.68 24.09 0.92
CA ILE A 192 -4.83 24.71 -0.41
C ILE A 192 -4.28 26.15 -0.43
N LYS A 193 -4.48 26.92 0.65
CA LYS A 193 -3.92 28.28 0.78
C LYS A 193 -2.41 28.29 0.95
N LYS A 194 -1.82 27.22 1.45
CA LYS A 194 -0.38 27.06 1.65
C LYS A 194 0.29 26.72 0.32
N ASP A 195 -0.35 25.90 -0.50
CA ASP A 195 0.12 25.56 -1.85
C ASP A 195 -0.05 26.73 -2.83
N ASN A 196 -1.15 27.50 -2.74
CA ASN A 196 -1.37 28.69 -3.59
C ASN A 196 -0.63 29.96 -3.12
N LYS A 197 0.20 29.88 -2.07
CA LYS A 197 1.04 31.00 -1.61
C LYS A 197 2.47 30.97 -2.15
N LEU A 198 2.70 30.20 -3.21
CA LEU A 198 3.86 30.28 -4.08
C LEU A 198 3.55 31.11 -5.33
#